data_AF-A0A5N9AFP5-F1
#
_entry.id   AF-A0A5N9AFP5-F1
#
_cell.length_a   1.000
_cell.length_b   1.000
_cell.length_c   1.000
_cell.angle_alpha   90.00
_cell.angle_beta   90.00
_cell.angle_gamma   90.00
#
_symmetry.space_group_name_H-M   'P 1'
#
loop_
_entity.id
_entity.type
_entity.pdbx_description
1 polymer ?
#
loop_
_entity_poly.entity_id
_entity_poly.type
_entity_poly.pdbx_seq_one_letter_code
_entity_poly.pdbx_strand_id
1 'polypeptide(L)'
;MRYISKIKKGGLDDHTTEKTFNSTGDLVDNEKEKSYAKIVKNTTRSGITESHYIKVYNGVVYDPWGMHSHREDYVDAKMRRVSKETFDFYMLYLKTRNSLYLTRSQRSFIND
;
A
#
# COMPACT_ATOMS: atom_id res chain seq x y z
N MET A 1 -24.54 -13.03 20.24
CA MET A 1 -23.54 -12.20 19.53
C MET A 1 -22.47 -13.12 18.98
N ARG A 2 -22.19 -13.05 17.67
CA ARG A 2 -21.31 -14.01 16.97
C ARG A 2 -19.84 -13.76 17.37
N TYR A 3 -19.23 -14.76 17.98
CA TYR A 3 -17.79 -14.82 18.21
C TYR A 3 -17.09 -15.02 16.85
N ILE A 4 -16.21 -14.10 16.45
CA ILE A 4 -15.25 -14.35 15.38
C ILE A 4 -13.96 -14.81 16.06
N SER A 5 -13.66 -16.07 15.84
CA SER A 5 -12.51 -16.82 16.33
C SER A 5 -11.18 -16.14 15.97
N LYS A 6 -10.43 -15.66 16.97
CA LYS A 6 -8.98 -15.50 16.86
C LYS A 6 -8.37 -16.90 16.73
N ILE A 7 -8.02 -17.30 15.51
CA ILE A 7 -7.15 -18.45 15.29
C ILE A 7 -5.75 -18.03 15.75
N LYS A 8 -5.40 -18.36 17.00
CA LYS A 8 -4.00 -18.50 17.40
C LYS A 8 -3.51 -19.85 16.85
N LYS A 9 -2.64 -19.84 15.86
CA LYS A 9 -1.72 -20.95 15.58
C LYS A 9 -0.36 -20.52 16.11
N GLY A 10 0.18 -21.29 17.06
CA GLY A 10 1.54 -21.09 17.55
C GLY A 10 2.58 -21.77 16.66
N GLY A 11 3.82 -21.29 16.74
CA GLY A 11 5.03 -22.04 16.39
C GLY A 11 5.95 -21.38 15.35
N LEU A 12 7.08 -20.85 15.83
CA LEU A 12 8.13 -20.06 15.15
C LEU A 12 7.79 -18.60 14.90
N ASP A 13 8.73 -17.73 15.23
CA ASP A 13 8.57 -16.29 15.31
C ASP A 13 8.40 -15.67 13.91
N ASP A 14 7.19 -15.78 13.35
CA ASP A 14 6.79 -15.08 12.14
C ASP A 14 6.80 -13.58 12.43
N HIS A 15 7.90 -12.92 12.08
CA HIS A 15 8.05 -11.48 12.21
C HIS A 15 7.45 -10.82 10.98
N THR A 16 6.26 -10.25 11.12
CA THR A 16 5.68 -9.34 10.13
C THR A 16 6.17 -7.93 10.42
N THR A 17 6.88 -7.34 9.46
CA THR A 17 7.26 -5.92 9.50
C THR A 17 6.52 -5.16 8.43
N GLU A 18 5.86 -4.07 8.83
CA GLU A 18 5.12 -3.20 7.93
C GLU A 18 5.84 -1.86 7.81
N LYS A 19 6.07 -1.41 6.58
CA LYS A 19 6.57 -0.06 6.27
C LYS A 19 5.51 0.68 5.48
N THR A 20 5.01 1.77 6.02
CA THR A 20 3.99 2.62 5.41
C THR A 20 4.63 3.90 4.88
N PHE A 21 4.09 4.41 3.78
CA PHE A 21 4.61 5.59 3.08
C PHE A 21 3.53 6.67 2.97
N ASN A 22 3.93 7.90 3.24
CA ASN A 22 3.07 9.08 3.18
C ASN A 22 2.93 9.61 1.74
N SER A 23 2.25 10.74 1.58
CA SER A 23 2.01 11.32 0.26
C SER A 23 3.30 11.75 -0.43
N THR A 24 4.38 12.08 0.28
CA THR A 24 5.67 12.47 -0.34
C THR A 24 6.55 11.26 -0.67
N GLY A 25 6.11 10.06 -0.31
CA GLY A 25 6.88 8.84 -0.48
C GLY A 25 7.96 8.64 0.58
N ASP A 26 7.85 9.36 1.69
CA ASP A 26 8.65 9.17 2.89
C ASP A 26 7.97 8.18 3.84
N LEU A 27 8.72 7.63 4.78
CA LEU A 27 8.16 6.72 5.79
C LEU A 27 7.21 7.49 6.72
N VAL A 28 6.10 6.85 7.05
CA VAL A 28 5.16 7.37 8.04
C VAL A 28 5.72 7.08 9.44
N ASP A 29 6.12 8.13 10.16
CA ASP A 29 6.61 8.03 11.53
C ASP A 29 5.48 8.17 12.58
N ASN A 30 4.35 8.78 12.18
CA ASN A 30 3.21 9.01 13.06
C ASN A 30 2.01 8.13 12.69
N GLU A 31 1.39 7.46 13.66
CA GLU A 31 0.16 6.67 13.44
C GLU A 31 -1.04 7.51 12.92
N LYS A 32 -0.98 8.84 13.10
CA LYS A 32 -2.00 9.77 12.58
C LYS A 32 -1.77 10.19 11.13
N GLU A 33 -0.59 9.95 10.57
CA GLU A 33 -0.28 10.30 9.19
C GLU A 33 -0.91 9.28 8.23
N LYS A 34 -1.46 9.81 7.14
CA LYS A 34 -2.14 9.01 6.14
C LYS A 34 -1.12 8.24 5.33
N SER A 35 -1.38 6.94 5.16
CA SER A 35 -0.58 6.06 4.31
C SER A 35 -1.19 5.93 2.91
N TYR A 36 -0.34 5.98 1.90
CA TYR A 36 -0.70 5.84 0.48
C TYR A 36 -0.05 4.62 -0.17
N ALA A 37 1.04 4.14 0.41
CA ALA A 37 1.71 2.92 0.02
C ALA A 37 2.11 2.14 1.27
N LYS A 38 2.20 0.82 1.17
CA LYS A 38 2.79 -0.02 2.22
C LYS A 38 3.53 -1.23 1.67
N ILE A 39 4.58 -1.61 2.37
CA ILE A 39 5.34 -2.84 2.15
C ILE A 39 5.15 -3.71 3.39
N VAL A 40 4.73 -4.95 3.17
CA VAL A 40 4.59 -5.95 4.23
C VAL A 40 5.63 -7.04 3.98
N LYS A 41 6.57 -7.18 4.90
CA LYS A 41 7.56 -8.26 4.89
C LYS A 41 7.16 -9.31 5.91
N ASN A 42 6.92 -10.52 5.44
CA ASN A 42 6.67 -11.67 6.29
C ASN A 42 7.90 -12.55 6.27
N THR A 43 8.59 -12.62 7.40
CA THR A 43 9.68 -13.57 7.63
C THR A 43 9.08 -14.84 8.19
N THR A 44 9.12 -15.92 7.42
CA THR A 44 8.67 -17.25 7.87
C THR A 44 9.86 -18.20 7.89
N ARG A 45 9.68 -19.39 8.49
CA ARG A 45 10.71 -20.45 8.49
C ARG A 45 11.18 -20.84 7.08
N SER A 46 10.34 -20.62 6.06
CA SER A 46 10.61 -20.98 4.66
C SER A 46 11.27 -19.86 3.84
N GLY A 47 11.43 -18.66 4.41
CA GLY A 47 12.05 -17.53 3.74
C GLY A 47 11.32 -16.20 4.00
N ILE A 48 11.90 -15.14 3.43
CA ILE A 48 11.36 -13.78 3.51
C ILE A 48 10.47 -13.54 2.29
N THR A 49 9.21 -13.20 2.53
CA THR A 49 8.28 -12.80 1.47
C THR A 49 7.95 -11.32 1.60
N GLU A 50 7.97 -10.60 0.49
CA GLU A 50 7.64 -9.17 0.42
C GLU A 50 6.37 -8.97 -0.41
N SER A 51 5.42 -8.24 0.14
CA SER A 51 4.17 -7.87 -0.53
C SER A 51 4.04 -6.36 -0.58
N HIS A 52 3.74 -5.86 -1.77
CA HIS A 52 3.59 -4.44 -2.04
C HIS A 52 2.11 -4.09 -2.13
N TYR A 53 1.75 -2.93 -1.58
CA TYR A 53 0.39 -2.43 -1.60
C TYR A 53 0.39 -0.93 -1.87
N ILE A 54 -0.61 -0.50 -2.61
CA ILE A 54 -0.88 0.92 -2.89
C ILE A 54 -2.33 1.26 -2.58
N LYS A 55 -2.59 2.52 -2.29
CA LYS A 55 -3.94 3.05 -2.10
C LYS A 55 -4.61 3.21 -3.45
N VAL A 56 -5.83 2.71 -3.53
CA VAL A 56 -6.66 2.69 -4.73
C VAL A 56 -8.00 3.29 -4.34
N TYR A 57 -8.54 4.17 -5.18
CA TYR A 57 -9.86 4.75 -5.03
C TYR A 57 -10.68 4.44 -6.27
N ASN A 58 -11.86 3.86 -6.06
CA ASN A 58 -12.78 3.49 -7.14
C ASN A 58 -12.13 2.66 -8.27
N GLY A 59 -11.23 1.73 -7.92
CA GLY A 59 -10.55 0.88 -8.89
C GLY A 59 -9.40 1.54 -9.66
N VAL A 60 -9.03 2.79 -9.33
CA VAL A 60 -7.89 3.50 -9.92
C VAL A 60 -6.85 3.82 -8.86
N VAL A 61 -5.57 3.81 -9.24
CA VAL A 61 -4.46 4.23 -8.37
C VAL A 61 -4.76 5.62 -7.81
N TYR A 62 -4.69 5.74 -6.48
CA TYR A 62 -5.08 6.96 -5.79
C TYR A 62 -4.07 8.09 -6.02
N ASP A 63 -4.57 9.30 -6.28
CA ASP A 63 -3.76 10.50 -6.45
C ASP A 63 -3.93 11.44 -5.23
N PRO A 64 -2.88 11.65 -4.42
CA PRO A 64 -2.91 12.55 -3.26
C PRO A 64 -2.97 14.05 -3.59
N TRP A 65 -2.63 14.46 -4.81
CA TRP A 65 -2.62 15.87 -5.23
C TRP A 65 -3.66 16.20 -6.30
N GLY A 66 -4.35 15.18 -6.80
CA GLY A 66 -5.41 15.31 -7.78
C GLY A 66 -6.72 15.82 -7.20
N MET A 67 -7.73 15.87 -8.06
CA MET A 67 -9.09 16.34 -7.72
C MET A 67 -9.77 15.54 -6.57
N HIS A 68 -9.28 14.33 -6.30
CA HIS A 68 -9.80 13.45 -5.25
C HIS A 68 -8.94 13.42 -3.98
N SER A 69 -7.96 14.33 -3.85
CA SER A 69 -7.07 14.46 -2.68
C SER A 69 -7.82 14.56 -1.34
N HIS A 70 -9.03 15.12 -1.31
CA HIS A 70 -9.83 15.21 -0.09
C HIS A 70 -10.67 13.96 0.22
N ARG A 71 -10.65 12.94 -0.66
CA ARG A 71 -11.50 11.74 -0.53
C ARG A 71 -10.81 10.56 0.17
N GLU A 72 -9.74 10.85 0.90
CA GLU A 72 -8.87 9.86 1.53
C GLU A 72 -9.53 9.04 2.63
N ASP A 73 -10.57 9.62 3.22
CA ASP A 73 -11.35 9.06 4.34
C ASP A 73 -12.66 8.42 3.85
N TYR A 74 -12.90 8.39 2.53
CA TYR A 74 -14.05 7.70 1.96
C TYR A 74 -13.81 6.19 1.95
N VAL A 75 -14.86 5.43 2.22
CA VAL A 75 -14.88 3.96 2.28
C VAL A 75 -14.29 3.30 1.01
N ASP A 76 -14.35 3.98 -0.13
CA ASP A 76 -13.86 3.48 -1.41
C ASP A 76 -12.33 3.55 -1.57
N ALA A 77 -11.62 4.23 -0.66
CA ALA A 77 -10.16 4.33 -0.66
C ALA A 77 -9.55 3.17 0.13
N LYS A 78 -9.08 2.13 -0.56
CA LYS A 78 -8.55 0.90 0.04
C LYS A 78 -7.13 0.57 -0.41
N MET A 79 -6.39 -0.14 0.43
CA MET A 79 -5.09 -0.69 0.06
C MET A 79 -5.28 -1.97 -0.77
N ARG A 80 -4.70 -2.02 -1.97
CA ARG A 80 -4.70 -3.22 -2.83
C ARG A 80 -3.28 -3.73 -2.99
N ARG A 81 -3.12 -5.05 -2.95
CA ARG A 81 -1.85 -5.73 -3.25
C ARG A 81 -1.54 -5.58 -4.73
N VAL A 82 -0.30 -5.23 -5.04
CA VAL A 82 0.19 -4.99 -6.40
C VAL A 82 1.56 -5.63 -6.60
N SER A 83 1.99 -5.72 -7.85
CA SER A 83 3.36 -6.09 -8.19
C SER A 83 4.34 -5.00 -7.74
N LYS A 84 5.61 -5.40 -7.67
CA LYS A 84 6.70 -4.50 -7.33
C LYS A 84 6.83 -3.37 -8.36
N GLU A 85 6.62 -3.66 -9.64
CA GLU A 85 6.70 -2.65 -10.71
C GLU A 85 5.66 -1.55 -10.53
N THR A 86 4.39 -1.92 -10.34
CA THR A 86 3.30 -0.98 -10.08
C THR A 86 3.61 -0.09 -8.88
N PHE A 87 4.15 -0.70 -7.80
CA PHE A 87 4.54 -0.01 -6.58
C PHE A 87 5.70 0.96 -6.80
N ASP A 88 6.75 0.54 -7.50
CA ASP A 88 7.95 1.35 -7.75
C ASP A 88 7.60 2.60 -8.57
N PHE A 89 6.75 2.47 -9.61
CA PHE A 89 6.26 3.63 -10.36
C PHE A 89 5.38 4.55 -9.51
N TYR A 90 4.52 3.99 -8.65
CA TYR A 90 3.72 4.79 -7.75
C TYR A 90 4.58 5.56 -6.75
N MET A 91 5.60 4.91 -6.18
CA MET A 91 6.55 5.55 -5.29
C MET A 91 7.34 6.67 -5.96
N LEU A 92 7.75 6.45 -7.21
CA LEU A 92 8.44 7.46 -8.00
C LEU A 92 7.53 8.65 -8.27
N TYR A 93 6.24 8.41 -8.53
CA TYR A 93 5.23 9.46 -8.61
C TYR A 93 5.12 10.23 -7.30
N LEU A 94 5.03 9.56 -6.14
CA LEU A 94 4.91 10.25 -4.85
C LEU A 94 6.10 11.19 -4.59
N LYS A 95 7.31 10.76 -4.94
CA LYS A 95 8.54 11.54 -4.74
C LYS A 95 8.70 12.68 -5.74
N THR A 96 8.37 12.45 -7.01
CA THR A 96 8.64 13.41 -8.10
C THR A 96 7.45 14.30 -8.44
N ARG A 97 6.24 13.91 -8.01
CA ARG A 97 4.95 14.48 -8.42
C ARG A 97 4.73 14.51 -9.94
N ASN A 98 5.46 13.70 -10.69
CA ASN A 98 5.36 13.66 -12.14
C ASN A 98 4.28 12.66 -12.58
N SER A 99 3.19 13.18 -13.17
CA SER A 99 2.02 12.42 -13.60
C SER A 99 2.32 11.32 -14.63
N LEU A 100 3.47 11.38 -15.32
CA LEU A 100 3.95 10.31 -16.19
C LEU A 100 4.06 8.99 -15.42
N TYR A 101 4.60 9.03 -14.20
CA TYR A 101 4.79 7.83 -13.38
C TYR A 101 3.48 7.32 -12.79
N LEU A 102 2.54 8.21 -12.48
CA LEU A 102 1.18 7.82 -12.12
C LEU A 102 0.50 7.06 -13.26
N THR A 103 0.61 7.58 -14.49
CA THR A 103 0.04 6.93 -15.69
C THR A 103 0.66 5.55 -15.94
N ARG A 104 1.99 5.42 -15.76
CA ARG A 104 2.68 4.12 -15.87
C ARG A 104 2.22 3.14 -14.79
N SER A 105 2.12 3.60 -13.54
CA SER A 105 1.60 2.81 -12.43
C SER A 105 0.17 2.34 -12.70
N GLN A 106 -0.71 3.20 -13.18
CA GLN A 106 -2.09 2.84 -13.53
C GLN A 106 -2.16 1.78 -14.64
N ARG A 107 -1.32 1.88 -15.67
CA ARG A 107 -1.27 0.86 -16.73
C ARG A 107 -0.77 -0.48 -16.22
N SER A 108 0.30 -0.46 -15.41
CA SER A 108 0.86 -1.67 -14.79
C SER A 108 -0.17 -2.31 -13.83
N PHE A 109 -0.90 -1.50 -13.07
CA PHE A 109 -1.98 -1.94 -12.18
C PHE A 109 -3.15 -2.64 -12.87
N ILE A 110 -3.46 -2.31 -14.13
CA ILE A 110 -4.48 -3.01 -14.90
C ILE A 110 -4.03 -4.44 -15.26
N ASN A 111 -2.71 -4.64 -15.36
CA ASN A 111 -2.11 -5.93 -15.70
C ASN A 111 -1.75 -6.78 -14.45
N ASP A 112 -2.06 -6.29 -13.24
CA ASP A 112 -1.86 -6.95 -11.93
C ASP A 112 -3.12 -7.71 -11.45
#